data_AF-A0A1Q5XB48-F1
#
_entry.id   AF-A0A1Q5XB48-F1
#
_cell.length_a   1.000
_cell.length_b   1.000
_cell.length_c   1.000
_cell.angle_alpha   90.00
_cell.angle_beta   90.00
_cell.angle_gamma   90.00
#
_symmetry.space_group_name_H-M   'P 1'
#
loop_
_entity.id
_entity.type
_entity.pdbx_description
1 polymer ?
#
loop_
_entity_poly.entity_id
_entity_poly.type
_entity_poly.pdbx_seq_one_letter_code
_entity_poly.pdbx_strand_id
1 'polypeptide(L)'
;MDTGLYDELSSSIGSSGLVSMVISLFCVAISWWALQNLKLDLVIRYPKSPQARLLHLLLAIVLGHFVAGFLLDYLGWSGQIRNMF
;
A
#
# COMPACT_ATOMS: atom_id res chain seq x y z
N MET A 1 -6.19 -25.81 -28.86
CA MET A 1 -6.56 -24.39 -29.13
C MET A 1 -6.43 -23.56 -27.85
N ASP A 2 -5.46 -23.93 -27.00
CA ASP A 2 -5.58 -23.67 -25.56
C ASP A 2 -4.43 -22.76 -25.11
N THR A 3 -3.31 -22.79 -25.84
CA THR A 3 -2.10 -21.99 -25.61
C THR A 3 -2.34 -20.48 -25.65
N GLY A 4 -3.22 -19.97 -26.51
CA GLY A 4 -3.54 -18.53 -26.59
C GLY A 4 -4.31 -18.01 -25.37
N LEU A 5 -5.19 -18.83 -24.79
CA LEU A 5 -5.97 -18.46 -23.61
C LEU A 5 -5.09 -18.40 -22.35
N TYR A 6 -4.11 -19.31 -22.20
CA TYR A 6 -3.15 -19.24 -21.10
C TYR A 6 -2.27 -17.99 -21.17
N ASP A 7 -1.85 -17.56 -22.36
CA ASP A 7 -1.02 -16.38 -22.55
C ASP A 7 -1.79 -15.08 -22.25
N GLU A 8 -3.07 -15.02 -22.66
CA GLU A 8 -3.97 -13.90 -22.39
C GLU A 8 -4.32 -13.79 -20.89
N LEU A 9 -4.59 -14.93 -20.23
CA LEU A 9 -4.79 -14.98 -18.77
C LEU A 9 -3.52 -14.58 -18.01
N SER A 10 -2.34 -15.03 -18.46
CA SER A 10 -1.06 -14.69 -17.84
C SER A 10 -0.76 -13.19 -17.95
N SER A 11 -1.00 -12.58 -19.12
CA SER A 11 -0.77 -11.15 -19.33
C SER A 11 -1.72 -10.24 -18.54
N SER A 12 -3.02 -10.60 -18.42
CA SER A 12 -3.98 -9.86 -17.59
C SER A 12 -3.72 -9.99 -16.09
N ILE A 13 -3.32 -11.17 -15.62
CA ILE A 13 -3.00 -11.40 -14.20
C ILE A 13 -1.68 -10.72 -13.83
N GLY A 14 -0.67 -10.82 -14.70
CA GLY A 14 0.65 -10.22 -14.50
C GLY A 14 0.59 -8.70 -14.41
N SER A 15 -0.16 -8.05 -15.30
CA SER A 15 -0.36 -6.60 -15.29
C SER A 15 -1.12 -6.12 -14.05
N SER A 16 -2.18 -6.82 -13.64
CA SER A 16 -2.95 -6.49 -12.44
C SER A 16 -2.14 -6.66 -11.14
N GLY A 17 -1.32 -7.72 -11.06
CA GLY A 17 -0.42 -7.96 -9.93
C GLY A 17 0.68 -6.92 -9.80
N LEU A 18 1.30 -6.52 -10.92
CA LEU A 18 2.30 -5.46 -10.97
C LEU A 18 1.74 -4.11 -10.48
N VAL A 19 0.54 -3.75 -10.93
CA VAL A 19 -0.15 -2.54 -10.50
C VAL A 19 -0.37 -2.57 -8.99
N SER A 20 -0.90 -3.67 -8.45
CA SER A 20 -1.14 -3.85 -7.02
C SER A 20 0.14 -3.72 -6.18
N MET A 21 1.24 -4.31 -6.64
CA MET A 21 2.53 -4.25 -5.96
C MET A 21 3.11 -2.83 -5.95
N VAL A 22 3.04 -2.12 -7.09
CA VAL A 22 3.50 -0.73 -7.21
C VAL A 22 2.68 0.21 -6.32
N ILE A 23 1.35 0.06 -6.31
CA ILE A 23 0.46 0.85 -5.45
C ILE A 23 0.79 0.61 -3.98
N SER A 24 0.98 -0.66 -3.60
CA SER A 24 1.35 -1.02 -2.22
C SER A 24 2.65 -0.34 -1.80
N LEU A 25 3.69 -0.40 -2.64
CA LEU A 25 4.98 0.26 -2.41
C LEU A 25 4.86 1.78 -2.33
N PHE A 26 4.08 2.39 -3.24
CA PHE A 26 3.86 3.84 -3.26
C PHE A 26 3.14 4.31 -2.00
N CYS A 27 2.18 3.52 -1.52
CA CYS A 27 1.40 3.84 -0.34
C CYS A 27 2.23 3.71 0.95
N VAL A 28 3.09 2.70 1.04
CA VAL A 28 4.08 2.57 2.11
C VAL A 28 5.05 3.75 2.09
N ALA A 29 5.52 4.19 0.92
CA ALA A 29 6.39 5.35 0.78
C ALA A 29 5.70 6.65 1.22
N ILE A 30 4.43 6.86 0.89
CA ILE A 30 3.65 8.02 1.35
C ILE A 30 3.46 7.98 2.86
N SER A 31 3.12 6.82 3.45
CA SER A 31 2.98 6.70 4.90
C SER A 31 4.29 6.97 5.63
N TRP A 32 5.41 6.55 5.05
CA TRP A 32 6.74 6.89 5.56
C TRP A 32 6.99 8.40 5.54
N TRP A 33 6.68 9.05 4.41
CA TRP A 33 6.79 10.51 4.24
C TRP A 33 5.88 11.30 5.20
N ALA A 34 4.65 10.82 5.40
CA ALA A 34 3.69 11.41 6.31
C ALA A 34 4.16 11.27 7.77
N LEU A 35 4.72 10.11 8.15
CA LEU A 35 5.24 9.91 9.50
C LEU A 35 6.51 10.71 9.79
N GLN A 36 7.31 11.03 8.78
CA GLN A 36 8.47 11.92 8.94
C GLN A 36 8.08 13.35 9.32
N ASN A 37 6.89 13.82 8.91
CA ASN A 37 6.36 15.15 9.26
C ASN A 37 5.47 15.13 10.52
N LEU A 38 4.95 13.97 10.91
CA LEU A 38 4.30 13.78 12.20
C LEU A 38 5.35 13.91 13.31
N LYS A 39 5.37 15.07 13.97
CA LYS A 39 6.03 15.26 15.27
C LYS A 39 5.38 14.32 16.30
N LEU A 40 5.82 13.05 16.34
CA LEU A 40 5.52 12.16 17.47
C LEU A 40 6.11 12.69 18.79
N ASP A 41 6.96 13.71 18.71
CA ASP A 41 7.40 14.57 19.82
C ASP A 41 6.21 15.15 20.63
N LEU A 42 5.04 15.34 20.01
CA LEU A 42 3.85 15.83 20.71
C LEU A 42 3.07 14.74 21.46
N VAL A 43 3.24 13.47 21.08
CA VAL A 43 2.53 12.33 21.70
C VAL A 43 3.37 11.65 22.78
N ILE A 44 4.71 11.71 22.68
CA ILE A 44 5.61 10.99 23.58
C ILE A 44 6.38 11.96 24.47
N ARG A 45 6.07 11.96 25.77
CA ARG A 45 6.66 12.82 26.82
C ARG A 45 8.19 12.69 27.01
N TYR A 46 8.83 11.72 26.35
CA TYR A 46 10.27 11.46 26.41
C TYR A 46 10.85 11.10 25.01
N PRO A 47 11.26 12.08 24.19
CA PRO A 47 11.66 11.88 22.80
C PRO A 47 13.05 11.24 22.59
N LYS A 48 13.80 10.92 23.65
CA LYS A 48 15.21 10.49 23.56
C LYS A 48 15.47 8.98 23.65
N SER A 49 14.45 8.13 23.74
CA SER A 49 14.67 6.68 23.81
C SER A 49 14.70 6.02 22.42
N PRO A 50 15.57 5.02 22.17
CA PRO A 50 15.55 4.22 20.95
C PRO A 50 14.19 3.51 20.72
N GLN A 51 13.42 3.28 21.80
CA GLN A 51 12.07 2.72 21.73
C GLN A 51 11.09 3.63 20.98
N ALA A 52 11.19 4.96 21.13
CA ALA A 52 10.31 5.89 20.41
C ALA A 52 10.50 5.78 18.89
N ARG A 53 11.74 5.61 18.41
CA ARG A 53 12.03 5.42 16.98
C ARG A 53 11.48 4.10 16.44
N LEU A 54 11.57 3.03 17.23
CA LEU A 54 11.03 1.71 16.88
C LEU A 54 9.50 1.74 16.80
N LEU A 55 8.85 2.42 17.74
CA LEU A 55 7.39 2.63 17.71
C LEU A 55 6.98 3.44 16.48
N HIS A 56 7.73 4.49 16.14
CA HIS A 56 7.53 5.30 14.94
C HIS A 56 7.61 4.45 13.66
N LEU A 57 8.61 3.56 13.59
CA LEU A 57 8.79 2.65 12.46
C LEU A 57 7.63 1.66 12.33
N LEU A 58 7.22 1.03 13.44
CA LEU A 58 6.08 0.10 13.44
C LEU A 58 4.79 0.81 13.05
N LEU A 59 4.56 2.02 13.56
CA LEU A 59 3.38 2.81 13.24
C LEU A 59 3.34 3.19 11.75
N ALA A 60 4.48 3.53 11.16
CA ALA A 60 4.59 3.77 9.71
C ALA A 60 4.22 2.53 8.89
N ILE A 61 4.68 1.35 9.30
CA ILE A 61 4.40 0.10 8.59
C ILE A 61 2.91 -0.25 8.70
N VAL A 62 2.32 -0.15 9.89
CA VAL A 62 0.90 -0.45 10.12
C VAL A 62 0.00 0.51 9.32
N LEU A 63 0.27 1.81 9.36
CA LEU A 63 -0.47 2.79 8.57
C LEU A 63 -0.27 2.57 7.06
N GLY A 64 0.97 2.37 6.61
CA GLY A 64 1.28 2.08 5.21
C GLY A 64 0.51 0.88 4.67
N HIS A 65 0.42 -0.19 5.46
CA HIS A 65 -0.36 -1.37 5.09
C HIS A 65 -1.86 -1.08 5.00
N PHE A 66 -2.41 -0.34 5.98
CA PHE A 66 -3.83 0.04 5.97
C PHE A 66 -4.21 0.88 4.76
N VAL A 67 -3.40 1.90 4.44
CA VAL A 67 -3.68 2.80 3.30
C VAL A 67 -3.46 2.06 1.97
N ALA A 68 -2.47 1.16 1.90
CA ALA A 68 -2.26 0.31 0.71
C ALA A 68 -3.48 -0.58 0.45
N GLY A 69 -3.96 -1.29 1.47
CA GLY A 69 -5.16 -2.13 1.38
C GLY A 69 -6.37 -1.34 0.91
N PHE A 70 -6.63 -0.19 1.53
CA PHE A 70 -7.73 0.69 1.14
C PHE A 70 -7.65 1.14 -0.34
N LEU A 71 -6.47 1.51 -0.82
CA LEU A 71 -6.25 1.89 -2.22
C LEU A 71 -6.46 0.72 -3.18
N LEU A 72 -5.97 -0.47 -2.84
CA LEU A 72 -6.16 -1.67 -3.64
C LEU A 72 -7.63 -2.06 -3.73
N ASP A 73 -8.35 -2.03 -2.61
CA ASP A 73 -9.79 -2.31 -2.56
C ASP A 73 -10.56 -1.30 -3.40
N TYR A 74 -10.23 -0.01 -3.28
CA TYR A 74 -10.85 1.06 -4.06
C TYR A 74 -10.64 0.87 -5.57
N LEU A 75 -9.43 0.50 -5.99
CA LEU A 75 -9.12 0.23 -7.39
C LEU A 75 -9.80 -1.05 -7.89
N GLY A 76 -9.93 -2.06 -7.04
CA GLY A 76 -10.70 -3.27 -7.32
C GLY A 76 -12.17 -2.96 -7.58
N TRP A 77 -12.82 -2.19 -6.71
CA TRP A 77 -14.21 -1.76 -6.89
C TRP A 77 -14.38 -0.88 -8.14
N SER A 78 -13.43 0.02 -8.41
CA SER A 78 -13.43 0.85 -9.62
C SER A 78 -13.36 -0.01 -10.89
N GLY A 79 -12.51 -1.04 -10.91
CA GLY A 79 -12.43 -2.00 -12.01
C GLY A 79 -13.71 -2.82 -12.19
N GLN A 80 -14.34 -3.24 -11.10
CA GLN A 80 -15.63 -3.95 -11.15
C GLN A 80 -16.74 -3.10 -11.74
N ILE A 81 -16.83 -1.82 -11.33
CA ILE A 81 -17.81 -0.88 -11.87
C ILE A 81 -17.55 -0.61 -13.36
N ARG A 82 -16.29 -0.46 -13.78
CA ARG A 82 -15.91 -0.31 -15.19
C ARG A 82 -16.34 -1.50 -16.04
N ASN A 83 -16.37 -2.71 -15.47
CA ASN A 83 -16.79 -3.92 -16.17
C ASN A 83 -18.32 -4.10 -16.22
N MET A 84 -19.10 -3.24 -15.53
CA MET A 84 -20.57 -3.26 -15.56
C MET A 84 -21.19 -2.31 -16.59
N PHE A 85 -20.40 -1.44 -17.23
CA PHE A 85 -20.85 -0.47 -18.24
C PHE A 85 -20.10 -0.67 -19.56
#